data_AF-A0A967L5R5-F1
#
_entry.id   AF-A0A967L5R5-F1
#
_cell.length_a   1.000
_cell.length_b   1.000
_cell.length_c   1.000
_cell.angle_alpha   90.00
_cell.angle_beta   90.00
_cell.angle_gamma   90.00
#
_symmetry.space_group_name_H-M   'P 1'
#
loop_
_entity.id
_entity.type
_entity.pdbx_description
1 polymer ?
#
loop_
_entity_poly.entity_id
_entity_poly.type
_entity_poly.pdbx_seq_one_letter_code
_entity_poly.pdbx_strand_id
1 'polypeptide(L)'
;GLLTGTDVMTGLRTYFSAYSPLKVSNKGLPAAMWSAGSGKFGSKLKWAGVDEIVVEGRAAGPQYLVVREGANGPEAELQPATALAGLDTHEKIMHLAASYADAHFAVIGPAGEAYENCYMGAVALSTENQLKSRDDKCRFAGRGGMGSLMGYKNL
;
A
#
# COMPACT_ATOMS: atom_id res chain seq x y z
N GLY A 1 2.12 -7.70 10.72
CA GLY A 1 1.60 -9.01 11.20
C GLY A 1 2.60 -9.60 12.16
N LEU A 2 2.17 -10.42 13.12
CA LEU A 2 3.02 -10.83 14.26
C LEU A 2 4.36 -11.45 13.85
N LEU A 3 4.36 -12.29 12.80
CA LEU A 3 5.55 -12.96 12.29
C LEU A 3 6.17 -12.24 11.07
N THR A 4 5.65 -11.07 10.70
CA THR A 4 6.18 -10.31 9.57
C THR A 4 7.57 -9.79 9.90
N GLY A 5 8.56 -10.08 9.05
CA GLY A 5 9.93 -9.61 9.22
C GLY A 5 10.79 -10.43 10.18
N THR A 6 10.30 -11.60 10.64
CA THR A 6 11.11 -12.58 11.39
C THR A 6 11.69 -13.65 10.45
N ASP A 7 12.49 -14.57 11.00
CA ASP A 7 13.05 -15.71 10.25
C ASP A 7 12.05 -16.85 10.01
N VAL A 8 10.78 -16.69 10.42
CA VAL A 8 9.75 -17.68 10.12
C VAL A 8 9.52 -17.74 8.62
N MET A 9 9.61 -18.95 8.06
CA MET A 9 9.39 -19.17 6.63
C MET A 9 8.03 -18.60 6.22
N THR A 10 8.03 -17.76 5.19
CA THR A 10 6.85 -17.04 4.65
C THR A 10 6.25 -15.93 5.54
N GLY A 11 6.94 -15.51 6.61
CA GLY A 11 6.58 -14.37 7.47
C GLY A 11 6.69 -13.00 6.79
N LEU A 12 5.93 -12.79 5.70
CA LEU A 12 6.07 -11.66 4.77
C LEU A 12 4.73 -10.98 4.43
N ARG A 13 3.66 -11.27 5.18
CA ARG A 13 2.34 -10.73 4.89
C ARG A 13 2.17 -9.31 5.42
N THR A 14 1.56 -8.48 4.59
CA THR A 14 1.02 -7.16 4.95
C THR A 14 -0.50 -7.22 4.79
N TYR A 15 -1.22 -6.66 5.75
CA TYR A 15 -2.68 -6.63 5.78
C TYR A 15 -3.16 -5.19 5.62
N PHE A 16 -4.13 -4.99 4.74
CA PHE A 16 -4.85 -3.74 4.53
C PHE A 16 -6.27 -3.97 5.01
N SER A 17 -6.70 -3.20 6.01
CA SER A 17 -7.98 -3.40 6.69
C SER A 17 -8.79 -2.12 6.70
N ALA A 18 -10.08 -2.23 6.36
CA ALA A 18 -11.02 -1.11 6.42
C ALA A 18 -12.47 -1.62 6.28
N TYR A 19 -13.44 -0.72 6.36
CA TYR A 19 -14.79 -0.99 5.88
C TYR A 19 -14.79 -1.02 4.35
N SER A 20 -15.10 -2.16 3.76
CA SER A 20 -15.05 -2.33 2.31
C SER A 20 -16.14 -1.52 1.61
N PRO A 21 -15.83 -0.77 0.53
CA PRO A 21 -16.85 -0.13 -0.31
C PRO A 21 -17.69 -1.16 -1.11
N LEU A 22 -17.26 -2.42 -1.16
CA LEU A 22 -17.91 -3.50 -1.92
C LEU A 22 -18.76 -4.43 -1.07
N LYS A 23 -18.59 -4.42 0.26
CA LYS A 23 -19.23 -5.37 1.15
C LYS A 23 -20.10 -4.66 2.16
N VAL A 24 -21.37 -5.02 2.14
CA VAL A 24 -22.37 -4.62 3.12
C VAL A 24 -23.08 -5.86 3.64
N SER A 25 -23.59 -5.78 4.86
CA SER A 25 -24.52 -6.79 5.36
C SER A 25 -25.83 -6.77 4.55
N ASN A 26 -26.67 -7.81 4.71
CA ASN A 26 -28.02 -7.82 4.14
C ASN A 26 -28.91 -6.66 4.63
N LYS A 27 -28.50 -5.96 5.71
CA LYS A 27 -29.18 -4.77 6.25
C LYS A 27 -28.52 -3.45 5.80
N GLY A 28 -27.56 -3.49 4.87
CA GLY A 28 -26.86 -2.30 4.36
C GLY A 28 -25.76 -1.75 5.28
N LEU A 29 -25.47 -2.38 6.42
CA LEU A 29 -24.40 -1.94 7.31
C LEU A 29 -23.01 -2.17 6.69
N PRO A 30 -22.04 -1.24 6.90
CA PRO A 30 -20.66 -1.41 6.42
C PRO A 30 -20.02 -2.70 6.95
N ALA A 31 -19.32 -3.44 6.09
CA ALA A 31 -18.62 -4.66 6.49
C ALA A 31 -17.11 -4.41 6.60
N ALA A 32 -16.55 -4.66 7.78
CA ALA A 32 -15.11 -4.71 7.96
C ALA A 32 -14.51 -5.86 7.15
N MET A 33 -13.45 -5.57 6.42
CA MET A 33 -12.75 -6.54 5.58
C MET A 33 -11.26 -6.25 5.61
N TRP A 34 -10.48 -7.28 5.30
CA TRP A 34 -9.06 -7.14 5.05
C TRP A 34 -8.68 -7.75 3.70
N SER A 35 -7.58 -7.25 3.15
CA SER A 35 -6.88 -7.85 2.03
C SER A 35 -5.41 -7.97 2.37
N ALA A 36 -4.75 -9.03 1.89
CA ALA A 36 -3.37 -9.28 2.24
C ALA A 36 -2.52 -9.44 0.99
N GLY A 37 -1.39 -8.76 0.98
CA GLY A 37 -0.33 -8.95 0.00
C GLY A 37 0.91 -9.56 0.65
N SER A 38 1.76 -10.18 -0.16
CA SER A 38 3.07 -10.69 0.25
C SER A 38 4.17 -9.88 -0.40
N GLY A 39 5.33 -9.79 0.23
CA GLY A 39 6.48 -9.03 -0.24
C GLY A 39 7.26 -8.48 0.93
N LYS A 40 8.26 -7.64 0.66
CA LYS A 40 9.08 -7.04 1.72
C LYS A 40 8.51 -5.72 2.25
N PHE A 41 7.39 -5.20 1.74
CA PHE A 41 6.78 -3.97 2.25
C PHE A 41 6.52 -4.04 3.76
N GLY A 42 5.83 -5.09 4.23
CA GLY A 42 5.60 -5.28 5.66
C GLY A 42 6.87 -5.53 6.47
N SER A 43 7.87 -6.21 5.90
CA SER A 43 9.17 -6.41 6.56
C SER A 43 9.94 -5.09 6.71
N LYS A 44 9.94 -4.25 5.67
CA LYS A 44 10.56 -2.91 5.70
C LYS A 44 9.87 -2.00 6.71
N LEU A 45 8.54 -2.08 6.82
CA LEU A 45 7.79 -1.34 7.83
C LEU A 45 8.23 -1.75 9.26
N LYS A 46 8.35 -3.05 9.50
CA LYS A 46 8.85 -3.60 10.78
C LYS A 46 10.28 -3.17 11.07
N TRP A 47 11.17 -3.18 10.07
CA TRP A 47 12.56 -2.72 10.22
C TRP A 47 12.66 -1.21 10.45
N ALA A 48 11.72 -0.42 9.94
CA ALA A 48 11.61 0.99 10.28
C ALA A 48 11.11 1.24 11.72
N GLY A 49 10.76 0.18 12.47
CA GLY A 49 10.23 0.28 13.83
C GLY A 49 8.72 0.47 13.90
N VAL A 50 7.98 0.17 12.83
CA VAL A 50 6.53 0.35 12.75
C VAL A 50 5.81 -0.98 12.59
N ASP A 51 4.81 -1.22 13.44
CA ASP A 51 3.93 -2.40 13.36
C ASP A 51 2.73 -2.16 12.44
N GLU A 52 2.09 -1.00 12.59
CA GLU A 52 0.85 -0.63 11.92
C GLU A 52 0.86 0.85 11.56
N ILE A 53 0.17 1.19 10.47
CA ILE A 53 -0.12 2.57 10.07
C ILE A 53 -1.64 2.71 10.03
N VAL A 54 -2.17 3.68 10.77
CA VAL A 54 -3.59 4.06 10.72
C VAL A 54 -3.71 5.37 9.96
N VAL A 55 -4.34 5.33 8.78
CA VAL A 55 -4.55 6.52 7.95
C VAL A 55 -5.97 7.04 8.14
N GLU A 56 -6.11 8.17 8.81
CA GLU A 56 -7.38 8.86 9.02
C GLU A 56 -7.54 10.06 8.07
N GLY A 57 -8.77 10.56 7.94
CA GLY A 57 -9.06 11.68 7.05
C GLY A 57 -8.79 11.41 5.57
N ARG A 58 -8.58 12.49 4.82
CA ARG A 58 -8.31 12.55 3.38
C ARG A 58 -7.41 13.75 3.08
N ALA A 59 -6.34 13.54 2.32
CA ALA A 59 -5.46 14.63 1.90
C ALA A 59 -6.15 15.55 0.87
N ALA A 60 -5.77 16.83 0.81
CA ALA A 60 -6.36 17.79 -0.14
C ALA A 60 -6.01 17.50 -1.61
N GLY A 61 -4.93 16.77 -1.86
CA GLY A 61 -4.49 16.30 -3.17
C GLY A 61 -3.63 15.04 -3.04
N PRO A 62 -3.19 14.44 -4.15
CA PRO A 62 -2.42 13.19 -4.15
C PRO A 62 -1.13 13.32 -3.32
N GLN A 63 -0.94 12.41 -2.38
CA GLN A 63 0.26 12.30 -1.56
C GLN A 63 0.74 10.86 -1.48
N TYR A 64 2.00 10.65 -1.12
CA TYR A 64 2.51 9.33 -0.71
C TYR A 64 3.20 9.46 0.65
N LEU A 65 3.13 8.40 1.45
CA LEU A 65 3.74 8.34 2.78
C LEU A 65 5.11 7.65 2.70
N VAL A 66 6.14 8.31 3.20
CA VAL A 66 7.48 7.74 3.40
C VAL A 66 7.61 7.38 4.87
N VAL A 67 7.96 6.12 5.16
CA VAL A 67 8.29 5.66 6.50
C VAL A 67 9.71 5.13 6.51
N ARG A 68 10.52 5.58 7.47
CA ARG A 68 11.94 5.22 7.59
C ARG A 68 12.35 5.12 9.07
N GLU A 69 13.44 4.40 9.32
CA GLU A 69 14.11 4.44 10.60
C GLU A 69 14.79 5.82 10.77
N GLY A 70 14.58 6.46 11.92
CA GLY A 70 15.23 7.70 12.31
C GLY A 70 16.07 7.52 13.59
N ALA A 71 16.85 8.55 13.94
CA ALA A 71 17.79 8.48 15.07
C ALA A 71 17.10 8.26 16.44
N ASN A 72 15.84 8.67 16.56
CA ASN A 72 15.05 8.60 17.80
C ASN A 72 13.80 7.71 17.67
N GLY A 73 13.77 6.82 16.67
CA GLY A 73 12.62 5.98 16.35
C GLY A 73 12.10 6.20 14.92
N PRO A 74 10.96 5.61 14.56
CA PRO A 74 10.38 5.73 13.21
C PRO A 74 10.04 7.17 12.85
N GLU A 75 10.36 7.55 11.62
CA GLU A 75 9.97 8.83 11.01
C GLU A 75 8.95 8.57 9.89
N ALA A 76 7.95 9.44 9.78
CA ALA A 76 6.90 9.37 8.79
C ALA A 76 6.63 10.74 8.17
N GLU A 77 6.62 10.82 6.84
CA GLU A 77 6.47 12.09 6.10
C GLU A 77 5.56 11.92 4.88
N LEU A 78 4.65 12.87 4.68
CA LEU A 78 3.81 12.94 3.49
C LEU A 78 4.48 13.78 2.40
N GLN A 79 4.53 13.25 1.19
CA GLN A 79 5.12 13.88 0.02
C GLN A 79 4.07 14.07 -1.07
N PRO A 80 4.13 15.14 -1.89
CA PRO A 80 3.24 15.30 -3.04
C PRO A 80 3.39 14.15 -4.05
N ALA A 81 2.27 13.62 -4.56
CA ALA A 81 2.22 12.50 -5.49
C ALA A 81 1.62 12.84 -6.86
N THR A 82 1.46 14.12 -7.19
CA THR A 82 0.82 14.54 -8.45
C THR A 82 1.52 13.96 -9.69
N ALA A 83 2.85 13.82 -9.67
CA ALA A 83 3.63 13.24 -10.75
C ALA A 83 3.42 11.71 -10.92
N LEU A 84 2.80 11.06 -9.94
CA LEU A 84 2.50 9.62 -9.95
C LEU A 84 1.09 9.31 -10.46
N ALA A 85 0.21 10.31 -10.53
CA ALA A 85 -1.19 10.13 -10.90
C ALA A 85 -1.31 9.58 -12.33
N GLY A 86 -2.18 8.61 -12.54
CA GLY A 86 -2.42 7.97 -13.83
C GLY A 86 -1.39 6.90 -14.24
N LEU A 87 -0.25 6.82 -13.57
CA LEU A 87 0.72 5.74 -13.80
C LEU A 87 0.15 4.40 -13.37
N ASP A 88 0.49 3.34 -14.10
CA ASP A 88 0.19 2.00 -13.65
C ASP A 88 1.00 1.63 -12.39
N THR A 89 0.65 0.52 -11.77
CA THR A 89 1.29 0.11 -10.51
C THR A 89 2.78 -0.18 -10.65
N HIS A 90 3.20 -0.73 -11.78
CA HIS A 90 4.59 -1.06 -12.03
C HIS A 90 5.42 0.21 -12.27
N GLU A 91 4.94 1.09 -13.13
CA GLU A 91 5.55 2.38 -13.46
C GLU A 91 5.70 3.24 -12.20
N LYS A 92 4.65 3.31 -11.37
CA LYS A 92 4.68 4.04 -10.10
C LYS A 92 5.74 3.48 -9.13
N ILE A 93 5.87 2.15 -9.05
CA ILE A 93 6.90 1.49 -8.25
C ILE A 93 8.31 1.80 -8.82
N MET A 94 8.51 1.75 -10.13
CA MET A 94 9.80 2.07 -10.76
C MET A 94 10.20 3.53 -10.56
N HIS A 95 9.24 4.46 -10.64
CA HIS A 95 9.45 5.87 -10.38
C HIS A 95 9.91 6.10 -8.94
N LEU A 96 9.20 5.53 -7.96
CA LEU A 96 9.55 5.65 -6.55
C LEU A 96 10.89 4.97 -6.23
N ALA A 97 11.18 3.81 -6.83
CA ALA A 97 12.44 3.09 -6.62
C ALA A 97 13.67 3.87 -7.12
N ALA A 98 13.52 4.79 -8.07
CA ALA A 98 14.60 5.68 -8.49
C ALA A 98 15.00 6.68 -7.39
N SER A 99 14.05 7.07 -6.53
CA SER A 99 14.26 8.00 -5.41
C SER A 99 14.58 7.28 -4.10
N TYR A 100 14.12 6.04 -3.95
CA TYR A 100 14.22 5.26 -2.71
C TYR A 100 14.79 3.86 -2.99
N ALA A 101 16.12 3.78 -3.14
CA ALA A 101 16.80 2.57 -3.63
C ALA A 101 16.64 1.32 -2.74
N ASP A 102 16.48 1.49 -1.43
CA ASP A 102 16.31 0.39 -0.46
C ASP A 102 14.90 0.36 0.19
N ALA A 103 13.90 0.86 -0.52
CA ALA A 103 12.50 0.85 -0.08
C ALA A 103 11.68 -0.28 -0.74
N HIS A 104 10.54 -0.59 -0.13
CA HIS A 104 9.47 -1.36 -0.74
C HIS A 104 8.19 -0.55 -0.73
N PHE A 105 7.29 -0.86 -1.66
CA PHE A 105 6.21 0.05 -2.02
C PHE A 105 4.86 -0.65 -1.96
N ALA A 106 3.86 0.07 -1.46
CA ALA A 106 2.46 -0.25 -1.58
C ALA A 106 1.80 0.89 -2.35
N VAL A 107 1.28 0.59 -3.54
CA VAL A 107 0.77 1.62 -4.45
C VAL A 107 -0.58 1.22 -5.03
N ILE A 108 -1.31 2.20 -5.56
CA ILE A 108 -2.52 1.99 -6.35
C ILE A 108 -2.28 2.38 -7.80
N GLY A 109 -3.00 1.72 -8.71
CA GLY A 109 -3.07 2.13 -10.12
C GLY A 109 -4.32 2.98 -10.40
N PRO A 110 -4.61 3.26 -11.68
CA PRO A 110 -5.74 4.11 -12.09
C PRO A 110 -7.10 3.64 -11.56
N ALA A 111 -7.29 2.34 -11.38
CA ALA A 111 -8.52 1.80 -10.79
C ALA A 111 -8.75 2.22 -9.32
N GLY A 112 -7.67 2.38 -8.54
CA GLY A 112 -7.76 2.90 -7.17
C GLY A 112 -7.97 4.41 -7.17
N GLU A 113 -7.32 5.13 -8.07
CA GLU A 113 -7.46 6.59 -8.24
C GLU A 113 -8.88 6.98 -8.68
N ALA A 114 -9.52 6.17 -9.53
CA ALA A 114 -10.89 6.34 -9.99
C ALA A 114 -11.96 5.87 -8.99
N TYR A 115 -11.71 6.00 -7.68
CA TYR A 115 -12.54 5.46 -6.59
C TYR A 115 -14.02 5.87 -6.64
N GLU A 116 -14.35 7.00 -7.27
CA GLU A 116 -15.73 7.48 -7.47
C GLU A 116 -16.54 6.60 -8.42
N ASN A 117 -15.85 5.94 -9.36
CA ASN A 117 -16.46 5.11 -10.40
C ASN A 117 -16.01 3.64 -10.32
N CYS A 118 -14.95 3.34 -9.57
CA CYS A 118 -14.37 2.01 -9.42
C CYS A 118 -14.07 1.71 -7.95
N TYR A 119 -14.90 0.84 -7.36
CA TYR A 119 -14.73 0.38 -5.97
C TYR A 119 -13.85 -0.87 -5.84
N MET A 120 -13.29 -1.37 -6.94
CA MET A 120 -12.54 -2.63 -7.01
C MET A 120 -11.02 -2.44 -7.08
N GLY A 121 -10.51 -1.24 -6.80
CA GLY A 121 -9.09 -0.95 -6.79
C GLY A 121 -8.31 -1.87 -5.84
N ALA A 122 -7.18 -2.38 -6.32
CA ALA A 122 -6.26 -3.20 -5.55
C ALA A 122 -5.07 -2.36 -5.05
N VAL A 123 -4.44 -2.83 -3.97
CA VAL A 123 -3.11 -2.32 -3.58
C VAL A 123 -2.06 -3.28 -4.15
N ALA A 124 -1.16 -2.75 -4.97
CA ALA A 124 0.01 -3.44 -5.49
C ALA A 124 1.18 -3.31 -4.50
N LEU A 125 1.87 -4.41 -4.24
CA LEU A 125 3.06 -4.48 -3.43
C LEU A 125 4.26 -4.83 -4.31
N SER A 126 5.35 -4.09 -4.13
CA SER A 126 6.60 -4.40 -4.82
C SER A 126 7.20 -5.72 -4.35
N THR A 127 7.90 -6.41 -5.25
CA THR A 127 8.68 -7.61 -4.92
C THR A 127 10.16 -7.37 -5.08
N GLU A 128 10.98 -8.13 -4.34
CA GLU A 128 12.44 -8.13 -4.53
C GLU A 128 12.84 -8.38 -5.99
N ASN A 129 12.17 -9.35 -6.63
CA ASN A 129 12.46 -9.72 -8.01
C ASN A 129 12.09 -8.59 -8.98
N GLN A 130 10.97 -7.90 -8.76
CA GLN A 130 10.60 -6.70 -9.54
C GLN A 130 11.65 -5.60 -9.41
N LEU A 131 12.09 -5.28 -8.19
CA LEU A 131 13.08 -4.21 -7.99
C LEU A 131 14.45 -4.55 -8.60
N LYS A 132 14.81 -5.84 -8.63
CA LYS A 132 16.07 -6.31 -9.24
C LYS A 132 15.99 -6.40 -10.77
N SER A 133 15.00 -7.11 -11.30
CA SER A 133 14.91 -7.39 -12.74
C SER A 133 14.23 -6.30 -13.53
N ARG A 134 13.54 -5.37 -12.87
CA ARG A 134 12.71 -4.32 -13.48
C ARG A 134 11.52 -4.85 -14.30
N ASP A 135 11.22 -6.14 -14.21
CA ASP A 135 10.02 -6.72 -14.82
C ASP A 135 8.79 -6.49 -13.95
N ASP A 136 7.61 -6.42 -14.56
CA ASP A 136 6.36 -6.36 -13.81
C ASP A 136 6.06 -7.68 -13.08
N LYS A 137 6.33 -7.66 -11.77
CA LYS A 137 6.16 -8.78 -10.85
C LYS A 137 5.51 -8.31 -9.55
N CYS A 138 4.54 -7.40 -9.65
CA CYS A 138 3.77 -6.93 -8.50
C CYS A 138 3.02 -8.09 -7.81
N ARG A 139 2.84 -7.98 -6.49
CA ARG A 139 1.86 -8.78 -5.74
C ARG A 139 0.69 -7.88 -5.37
N PHE A 140 -0.48 -8.45 -5.10
CA PHE A 140 -1.68 -7.65 -4.87
C PHE A 140 -2.41 -8.05 -3.60
N ALA A 141 -2.79 -7.04 -2.81
CA ALA A 141 -3.93 -7.11 -1.91
C ALA A 141 -5.18 -6.73 -2.72
N GLY A 142 -5.75 -7.72 -3.40
CA GLY A 142 -6.67 -7.50 -4.53
C GLY A 142 -8.17 -7.55 -4.22
N ARG A 143 -8.58 -7.67 -2.95
CA ARG A 143 -9.99 -7.85 -2.58
C ARG A 143 -10.51 -6.73 -1.68
N GLY A 144 -11.82 -6.52 -1.72
CA GLY A 144 -12.49 -5.63 -0.78
C GLY A 144 -12.33 -4.14 -1.07
N GLY A 145 -11.75 -3.74 -2.21
CA GLY A 145 -11.65 -2.33 -2.60
C GLY A 145 -10.66 -1.51 -1.79
N MET A 146 -9.65 -2.16 -1.19
CA MET A 146 -8.64 -1.47 -0.36
C MET A 146 -7.85 -0.41 -1.16
N GLY A 147 -7.60 -0.66 -2.45
CA GLY A 147 -6.95 0.33 -3.32
C GLY A 147 -7.84 1.53 -3.62
N SER A 148 -9.15 1.33 -3.82
CA SER A 148 -10.11 2.44 -3.98
C SER A 148 -10.23 3.28 -2.70
N LEU A 149 -10.14 2.67 -1.52
CA LEU A 149 -10.11 3.42 -0.26
C LEU A 149 -8.83 4.24 -0.10
N MET A 150 -7.69 3.70 -0.51
CA MET A 150 -6.42 4.44 -0.53
C MET A 150 -6.50 5.62 -1.50
N GLY A 151 -7.07 5.42 -2.70
CA GLY A 151 -7.34 6.50 -3.66
C GLY A 151 -8.34 7.54 -3.15
N TYR A 152 -9.40 7.14 -2.45
CA TYR A 152 -10.33 8.08 -1.78
C TYR A 152 -9.60 9.01 -0.79
N LYS A 153 -8.57 8.50 -0.11
CA LYS A 153 -7.75 9.28 0.82
C LYS A 153 -6.74 10.19 0.12
N ASN A 154 -6.68 10.14 -1.21
CA ASN A 154 -5.65 10.75 -2.04
C ASN A 154 -4.23 10.28 -1.64
N LEU A 155 -4.11 8.98 -1.30
CA LEU A 155 -2.86 8.32 -0.92
C LEU A 155 -2.42 7.29 -1.97
#